data_AF-A0A367AZT3-F1
#
_entry.id   AF-A0A367AZT3-F1
#
_cell.length_a   1.000
_cell.length_b   1.000
_cell.length_c   1.000
_cell.angle_alpha   90.00
_cell.angle_beta   90.00
_cell.angle_gamma   90.00
#
_symmetry.space_group_name_H-M   'P 1'
#
loop_
_entity.id
_entity.type
_entity.pdbx_description
1 polymer ?
#
loop_
_entity_poly.entity_id
_entity_poly.type
_entity_poly.pdbx_seq_one_letter_code
_entity_poly.pdbx_strand_id
1 'polypeptide(L)'
;MDEASEDRLWAALRDGRRDDVVEVLLAMAPRDRKRLRPAVHRHEDLVMAEPIGARSPDGSWLGELRPWHQSAAIAALLGCSTVEQAVRYAPLDPPDSVDLPKAFFPDRLDAFVREWSARYLRNPKAWDRIRGLEAMFDWAAEGLIPPPTEDGAVLLLITAVPKAYDGHDLLRYLEARPVLIDVTLRRIFDVDGIKGASLAQRDQMWQPGHRMDDVVIPELIRRGHWTVEFVEDGIARALARGQTPYLERWFRGLAVNVAPLRDRAAPPGP
;
A
#
# COMPACT_ATOMS: atom_id res chain seq x y z
N MET A 1 13.18 -32.74 4.55
CA MET A 1 14.08 -31.61 4.78
C MET A 1 15.48 -32.06 4.49
N ASP A 2 16.03 -31.52 3.41
CA ASP A 2 17.42 -31.69 3.03
C ASP A 2 18.28 -30.81 3.96
N GLU A 3 19.21 -31.42 4.68
CA GLU A 3 20.08 -30.76 5.67
C GLU A 3 20.90 -29.64 5.02
N ALA A 4 21.34 -29.85 3.76
CA ALA A 4 22.10 -28.85 3.02
C ALA A 4 21.27 -27.58 2.71
N SER A 5 19.96 -27.71 2.51
CA SER A 5 19.07 -26.57 2.26
C SER A 5 18.82 -25.75 3.52
N GLU A 6 18.68 -26.40 4.68
CA GLU A 6 18.56 -25.71 5.97
C GLU A 6 19.85 -24.99 6.35
N ASP A 7 21.01 -25.63 6.16
CA ASP A 7 22.32 -25.00 6.41
C ASP A 7 22.55 -23.78 5.51
N ARG A 8 22.17 -23.87 4.23
CA ARG A 8 22.23 -22.74 3.29
C ARG A 8 21.34 -21.59 3.73
N LEU A 9 20.11 -21.86 4.19
CA LEU A 9 19.21 -20.84 4.71
C LEU A 9 19.83 -20.10 5.90
N TRP A 10 20.35 -20.84 6.89
CA TRP A 10 20.94 -20.24 8.08
C TRP A 10 22.25 -19.52 7.80
N ALA A 11 23.03 -19.95 6.81
CA ALA A 11 24.19 -19.20 6.33
C ALA A 11 23.76 -17.87 5.68
N ALA A 12 22.77 -17.88 4.80
CA ALA A 12 22.25 -16.68 4.15
C ALA A 12 21.64 -15.69 5.18
N LEU A 13 20.90 -16.19 6.17
CA LEU A 13 20.38 -15.37 7.28
C LEU A 13 21.50 -14.70 8.08
N ARG A 14 22.53 -15.46 8.45
CA ARG A 14 23.69 -14.94 9.19
C ARG A 14 24.43 -13.85 8.43
N ASP A 15 24.54 -13.98 7.11
CA ASP A 15 25.18 -13.00 6.23
C ASP A 15 24.25 -11.82 5.86
N GLY A 16 22.96 -11.92 6.18
CA GLY A 16 21.91 -10.99 5.73
C GLY A 16 21.72 -10.96 4.22
N ARG A 17 21.92 -12.10 3.53
CA ARG A 17 21.71 -12.27 2.09
C ARG A 17 20.24 -12.58 1.79
N ARG A 18 19.44 -11.52 1.70
CA ARG A 18 17.98 -11.61 1.48
C ARG A 18 17.59 -12.42 0.24
N ASP A 19 18.21 -12.17 -0.92
CA ASP A 19 17.82 -12.85 -2.15
C ASP A 19 18.15 -14.36 -2.10
N ASP A 20 19.27 -14.72 -1.48
CA ASP A 20 19.64 -16.12 -1.25
C ASP A 20 18.65 -16.82 -0.30
N VAL A 21 18.16 -16.11 0.73
CA VAL A 21 17.07 -16.61 1.60
C VAL A 21 15.81 -16.91 0.78
N VAL A 22 15.42 -15.99 -0.11
CA VAL A 22 14.25 -16.18 -0.98
C VAL A 22 14.45 -17.37 -1.90
N GLU A 23 15.59 -17.47 -2.58
CA GLU A 23 15.91 -18.59 -3.49
C GLU A 23 15.84 -19.93 -2.78
N VAL A 24 16.50 -20.05 -1.62
CA VAL A 24 16.52 -21.30 -0.84
C VAL A 24 15.10 -21.69 -0.43
N LEU A 25 14.31 -20.75 0.10
CA LEU A 25 12.95 -21.06 0.56
C LEU A 25 12.01 -21.42 -0.59
N LEU A 26 12.13 -20.78 -1.76
CA LEU A 26 11.34 -21.13 -2.93
C LEU A 26 11.67 -22.54 -3.46
N ALA A 27 12.92 -22.99 -3.31
CA ALA A 27 13.32 -24.36 -3.64
C ALA A 27 12.81 -25.41 -2.63
N MET A 28 12.41 -25.00 -1.42
CA MET A 28 11.93 -25.91 -0.39
C MET A 28 10.43 -26.25 -0.50
N ALA A 29 10.10 -27.50 -0.19
CA ALA A 29 8.71 -27.95 -0.08
C ALA A 29 7.96 -27.14 1.01
N PRO A 30 6.68 -26.75 0.80
CA PRO A 30 5.92 -25.94 1.76
C PRO A 30 5.87 -26.50 3.19
N ARG A 31 5.81 -27.83 3.33
CA ARG A 31 5.80 -28.50 4.63
C ARG A 31 7.09 -28.26 5.42
N ASP A 32 8.23 -28.27 4.73
CA ASP A 32 9.53 -28.08 5.36
C ASP A 32 9.74 -26.61 5.74
N ARG A 33 9.35 -25.66 4.89
CA ARG A 33 9.30 -24.23 5.25
C ARG A 33 8.48 -23.97 6.52
N LYS A 34 7.28 -24.56 6.60
CA LYS A 34 6.40 -24.42 7.79
C LYS A 34 7.04 -24.96 9.07
N ARG A 35 7.87 -26.01 8.98
CA ARG A 35 8.58 -26.60 10.12
C ARG A 35 9.68 -25.68 10.65
N LEU A 36 10.33 -24.91 9.78
CA LEU A 36 11.37 -23.95 10.13
C LEU A 36 10.82 -22.70 10.83
N ARG A 37 9.54 -22.38 10.61
CA ARG A 37 8.91 -21.14 11.08
C ARG A 37 9.19 -20.80 12.55
N PRO A 38 9.09 -21.72 13.55
CA PRO A 38 9.36 -21.37 14.94
C PRO A 38 10.81 -20.93 15.18
N ALA A 39 11.77 -21.52 14.49
CA ALA A 39 13.18 -21.15 14.61
C ALA A 39 13.46 -19.82 13.91
N VAL A 40 12.93 -19.65 12.69
CA VAL A 40 13.05 -18.39 11.93
C VAL A 40 12.41 -17.22 12.66
N HIS A 41 11.25 -17.41 13.30
CA HIS A 41 10.60 -16.36 14.08
C HIS A 41 11.45 -15.92 15.27
N ARG A 42 12.09 -16.85 16.00
CA ARG A 42 13.00 -16.48 17.09
C ARG A 42 14.21 -15.70 16.59
N HIS A 43 14.72 -16.05 15.42
CA HIS A 43 15.83 -15.32 14.80
C HIS A 43 15.40 -13.91 14.35
N GLU A 44 14.21 -13.78 13.77
CA GLU A 44 13.66 -12.47 13.39
C GLU A 44 13.39 -11.60 14.63
N ASP A 45 12.76 -12.13 15.68
CA ASP A 45 12.57 -11.42 16.96
C ASP A 45 13.91 -10.89 17.51
N LEU A 46 14.96 -11.71 17.45
CA LEU A 46 16.30 -11.33 17.91
C LEU A 46 16.90 -10.21 17.05
N VAL A 47 16.85 -10.34 15.73
CA VAL A 47 17.38 -9.35 14.78
C VAL A 47 16.64 -8.01 14.88
N MET A 48 15.33 -8.03 15.14
CA MET A 48 14.52 -6.83 15.26
C MET A 48 14.65 -6.15 16.63
N ALA A 49 15.06 -6.87 17.68
CA ALA A 49 15.28 -6.31 19.01
C ALA A 49 16.60 -5.53 19.15
N GLU A 50 17.56 -5.78 18.25
CA GLU A 50 18.92 -5.24 18.34
C GLU A 50 19.11 -3.99 17.47
N PRO A 51 19.86 -2.97 17.93
CA PRO A 51 20.13 -1.80 17.12
C PRO A 51 21.11 -2.12 15.98
N ILE A 52 20.95 -1.43 14.84
CA ILE A 52 21.93 -1.47 13.75
C ILE A 52 23.33 -1.12 14.30
N GLY A 53 24.33 -1.91 13.93
CA GLY A 53 25.69 -1.83 14.45
C GLY A 53 25.99 -2.83 15.58
N ALA A 54 24.97 -3.46 16.19
CA ALA A 54 25.16 -4.47 17.22
C ALA A 54 25.92 -5.70 16.69
N ARG A 55 26.78 -6.29 17.51
CA ARG A 55 27.43 -7.57 17.18
C ARG A 55 26.68 -8.71 17.83
N SER A 56 26.55 -9.82 17.12
CA SER A 56 25.84 -10.98 17.65
C SER A 56 26.62 -11.62 18.81
N PRO A 57 26.03 -11.77 20.00
CA PRO A 57 26.69 -12.45 21.12
C PRO A 57 26.91 -13.96 20.87
N ASP A 58 26.04 -14.58 20.07
CA ASP A 58 26.01 -16.02 19.82
C ASP A 58 26.29 -16.40 18.36
N GLY A 59 26.60 -15.41 17.51
CA GLY A 59 26.88 -15.62 16.09
C GLY A 59 25.62 -15.82 15.23
N SER A 60 24.44 -15.47 15.74
CA SER A 60 23.17 -15.42 14.97
C SER A 60 23.25 -14.55 13.72
N TRP A 61 24.13 -13.54 13.67
CA TRP A 61 24.52 -12.85 12.45
C TRP A 61 26.03 -12.58 12.44
N LEU A 62 26.62 -12.43 11.25
CA LEU A 62 28.04 -12.18 11.09
C LEU A 62 28.37 -10.68 11.10
N GLY A 63 29.36 -10.32 11.91
CA GLY A 63 29.83 -8.95 12.01
C GLY A 63 28.85 -8.04 12.75
N GLU A 64 28.72 -6.81 12.25
CA GLU A 64 27.77 -5.83 12.78
C GLU A 64 26.41 -6.01 12.12
N LEU A 65 25.35 -5.80 12.88
CA LEU A 65 23.98 -5.83 12.40
C LEU A 65 23.77 -4.69 11.42
N ARG A 66 23.08 -4.98 10.32
CA ARG A 66 22.88 -4.07 9.20
C ARG A 66 21.45 -4.20 8.69
N PRO A 67 20.88 -3.20 7.99
CA PRO A 67 19.49 -3.24 7.53
C PRO A 67 19.15 -4.48 6.68
N TRP A 68 20.11 -5.01 5.91
CA TRP A 68 19.89 -6.22 5.10
C TRP A 68 19.73 -7.51 5.92
N HIS A 69 20.23 -7.57 7.16
CA HIS A 69 19.93 -8.69 8.07
C HIS A 69 18.45 -8.70 8.48
N GLN A 70 17.87 -7.52 8.73
CA GLN A 70 16.45 -7.39 9.01
C GLN A 70 15.62 -7.81 7.79
N SER A 71 15.99 -7.34 6.59
CA SER A 71 15.35 -7.74 5.34
C SER A 71 15.42 -9.27 5.11
N ALA A 72 16.57 -9.90 5.34
CA ALA A 72 16.74 -11.34 5.22
C ALA A 72 15.87 -12.12 6.25
N ALA A 73 15.81 -11.64 7.50
CA ALA A 73 14.98 -12.24 8.54
C ALA A 73 13.48 -12.14 8.21
N ILE A 74 13.03 -10.98 7.72
CA ILE A 74 11.66 -10.74 7.23
C ILE A 74 11.34 -11.69 6.08
N ALA A 75 12.23 -11.79 5.07
CA ALA A 75 12.07 -12.70 3.93
C ALA A 75 11.93 -14.16 4.39
N ALA A 76 12.76 -14.58 5.35
CA ALA A 76 12.66 -15.93 5.88
C ALA A 76 11.34 -16.18 6.61
N LEU A 77 10.91 -15.22 7.44
CA LEU A 77 9.70 -15.36 8.23
C LEU A 77 8.45 -15.39 7.33
N LEU A 78 8.38 -14.54 6.30
CA LEU A 78 7.32 -14.56 5.31
C LEU A 78 7.33 -15.88 4.51
N GLY A 79 8.49 -16.31 4.02
CA GLY A 79 8.62 -17.55 3.25
C GLY A 79 8.26 -18.81 4.04
N CYS A 80 8.40 -18.78 5.37
CA CYS A 80 8.01 -19.86 6.28
C CYS A 80 6.55 -19.76 6.81
N SER A 81 5.83 -18.69 6.48
CA SER A 81 4.48 -18.42 7.02
C SER A 81 3.37 -18.96 6.12
N THR A 82 2.20 -19.24 6.70
CA THR A 82 0.97 -19.38 5.89
C THR A 82 0.50 -18.00 5.44
N VAL A 83 -0.37 -17.94 4.43
CA VAL A 83 -0.93 -16.66 3.97
C VAL A 83 -1.65 -15.92 5.10
N GLU A 84 -2.40 -16.62 5.96
CA GLU A 84 -3.13 -16.02 7.09
C GLU A 84 -2.19 -15.36 8.12
N GLN A 85 -0.96 -15.85 8.22
CA GLN A 85 0.09 -15.27 9.05
C GLN A 85 0.80 -14.13 8.32
N ALA A 86 1.16 -14.34 7.06
CA ALA A 86 1.90 -13.40 6.25
C ALA A 86 1.14 -12.08 6.01
N VAL A 87 -0.17 -12.14 5.73
CA VAL A 87 -1.01 -10.94 5.54
C VAL A 87 -1.04 -10.03 6.77
N ARG A 88 -0.72 -10.58 7.96
CA ARG A 88 -0.71 -9.82 9.21
C ARG A 88 0.64 -9.18 9.52
N TYR A 89 1.68 -9.55 8.79
CA TYR A 89 3.03 -9.08 9.03
C TYR A 89 3.21 -7.67 8.42
N ALA A 90 3.16 -6.66 9.28
CA ALA A 90 3.44 -5.27 8.95
C ALA A 90 3.96 -4.55 10.23
N PRO A 91 4.78 -3.51 10.11
CA PRO A 91 5.18 -2.82 8.88
C PRO A 91 6.13 -3.64 7.99
N LEU A 92 6.14 -3.34 6.69
CA LEU A 92 7.14 -3.82 5.73
C LEU A 92 7.69 -2.62 4.97
N ASP A 93 9.00 -2.45 4.91
CA ASP A 93 9.62 -1.38 4.12
C ASP A 93 9.81 -1.81 2.67
N PRO A 94 9.69 -0.89 1.69
CA PRO A 94 10.21 -1.16 0.35
C PRO A 94 11.73 -1.47 0.40
N PRO A 95 12.22 -2.44 -0.39
CA PRO A 95 11.48 -3.17 -1.44
C PRO A 95 10.67 -4.37 -0.94
N ASP A 96 10.83 -4.78 0.32
CA ASP A 96 10.26 -6.02 0.86
C ASP A 96 8.74 -6.06 0.89
N SER A 97 8.08 -4.92 1.12
CA SER A 97 6.62 -4.81 1.05
C SER A 97 6.07 -5.15 -0.33
N VAL A 98 6.82 -4.89 -1.41
CA VAL A 98 6.42 -5.15 -2.79
C VAL A 98 6.80 -6.57 -3.20
N ASP A 99 8.07 -6.93 -3.01
CA ASP A 99 8.66 -8.13 -3.62
C ASP A 99 8.30 -9.42 -2.90
N LEU A 100 8.31 -9.43 -1.56
CA LEU A 100 8.22 -10.67 -0.79
C LEU A 100 6.81 -11.29 -0.88
N PRO A 101 5.70 -10.53 -0.79
CA PRO A 101 4.37 -11.08 -1.06
C PRO A 101 4.26 -11.64 -2.48
N LYS A 102 4.81 -10.96 -3.50
CA LYS A 102 4.83 -11.44 -4.89
C LYS A 102 5.59 -12.77 -5.02
N ALA A 103 6.75 -12.88 -4.38
CA ALA A 103 7.60 -14.06 -4.46
C ALA A 103 6.96 -15.28 -3.78
N PHE A 104 6.46 -15.12 -2.55
CA PHE A 104 6.00 -16.25 -1.74
C PHE A 104 4.50 -16.56 -1.88
N PHE A 105 3.68 -15.59 -2.30
CA PHE A 105 2.23 -15.70 -2.35
C PHE A 105 1.64 -15.11 -3.64
N PRO A 106 2.17 -15.44 -4.84
CA PRO A 106 1.79 -14.81 -6.10
C PRO A 106 0.28 -14.89 -6.39
N ASP A 107 -0.34 -16.04 -6.10
CA ASP A 107 -1.77 -16.27 -6.36
C ASP A 107 -2.69 -15.78 -5.23
N ARG A 108 -2.14 -15.15 -4.18
CA ARG A 108 -2.86 -14.81 -2.94
C ARG A 108 -2.67 -13.36 -2.50
N LEU A 109 -2.19 -12.50 -3.40
CA LEU A 109 -2.05 -11.06 -3.16
C LEU A 109 -3.38 -10.38 -2.81
N ASP A 110 -4.51 -10.92 -3.27
CA ASP A 110 -5.87 -10.49 -2.89
C ASP A 110 -6.13 -10.59 -1.37
N ALA A 111 -5.54 -11.59 -0.71
CA ALA A 111 -5.64 -11.74 0.74
C ALA A 111 -4.88 -10.64 1.48
N PHE A 112 -3.74 -10.21 0.94
CA PHE A 112 -2.99 -9.07 1.47
C PHE A 112 -3.80 -7.79 1.31
N VAL A 113 -4.35 -7.52 0.12
CA VAL A 113 -5.19 -6.34 -0.14
C VAL A 113 -6.34 -6.24 0.87
N ARG A 114 -7.07 -7.33 1.11
CA ARG A 114 -8.18 -7.34 2.08
C ARG A 114 -7.72 -7.01 3.50
N GLU A 115 -6.71 -7.70 4.02
CA GLU A 115 -6.26 -7.48 5.40
C GLU A 115 -5.58 -6.11 5.58
N TRP A 116 -4.78 -5.68 4.60
CA TRP A 116 -4.06 -4.42 4.64
C TRP A 116 -5.01 -3.22 4.54
N SER A 117 -6.00 -3.30 3.66
CA SER A 117 -7.08 -2.30 3.58
C SER A 117 -7.87 -2.25 4.88
N ALA A 118 -8.28 -3.41 5.43
CA ALA A 118 -8.98 -3.47 6.70
C ALA A 118 -8.15 -2.89 7.86
N ARG A 119 -6.83 -3.13 7.86
CA ARG A 119 -5.91 -2.59 8.85
C ARG A 119 -5.82 -1.07 8.78
N TYR A 120 -5.65 -0.51 7.59
CA TYR A 120 -5.64 0.93 7.39
C TYR A 120 -6.96 1.56 7.86
N LEU A 121 -8.09 0.96 7.48
CA LEU A 121 -9.42 1.43 7.87
C LEU A 121 -9.63 1.43 9.39
N ARG A 122 -9.09 0.44 10.12
CA ARG A 122 -9.18 0.38 11.59
C ARG A 122 -8.39 1.50 12.27
N ASN A 123 -7.20 1.84 11.77
CA ASN A 123 -6.33 2.83 12.41
C ASN A 123 -5.40 3.54 11.41
N PRO A 124 -5.88 4.56 10.68
CA PRO A 124 -5.10 5.23 9.65
C PRO A 124 -3.95 6.09 10.19
N LYS A 125 -3.90 6.34 11.51
CA LYS A 125 -2.89 7.22 12.14
C LYS A 125 -1.64 6.47 12.62
N ALA A 126 -1.67 5.14 12.63
CA ALA A 126 -0.57 4.32 13.12
C ALA A 126 0.51 4.14 12.05
N TRP A 127 1.07 5.26 11.56
CA TRP A 127 2.00 5.34 10.41
C TRP A 127 3.18 4.38 10.51
N ASP A 128 3.70 4.16 11.72
CA ASP A 128 4.75 3.21 12.05
C ASP A 128 4.35 1.74 11.81
N ARG A 129 3.06 1.42 11.82
CA ARG A 129 2.51 0.05 11.74
C ARG A 129 1.83 -0.29 10.41
N ILE A 130 1.65 0.72 9.55
CA ILE A 130 0.95 0.61 8.26
C ILE A 130 1.86 0.98 7.08
N ARG A 131 3.17 1.06 7.32
CA ARG A 131 4.16 1.26 6.27
C ARG A 131 4.22 0.03 5.36
N GLY A 132 4.27 0.27 4.05
CA GLY A 132 4.34 -0.76 3.02
C GLY A 132 2.99 -1.25 2.50
N LEU A 133 1.87 -0.86 3.12
CA LEU A 133 0.56 -1.31 2.66
C LEU A 133 0.24 -0.78 1.25
N GLU A 134 0.83 0.35 0.85
CA GLU A 134 0.68 0.95 -0.47
C GLU A 134 1.20 0.06 -1.61
N ALA A 135 2.02 -0.97 -1.32
CA ALA A 135 2.53 -1.89 -2.34
C ALA A 135 1.42 -2.58 -3.12
N MET A 136 0.21 -2.71 -2.56
CA MET A 136 -0.95 -3.23 -3.29
C MET A 136 -1.29 -2.42 -4.56
N PHE A 137 -0.96 -1.13 -4.59
CA PHE A 137 -1.15 -0.28 -5.77
C PHE A 137 -0.14 -0.56 -6.87
N ASP A 138 1.08 -0.95 -6.51
CA ASP A 138 2.10 -1.38 -7.46
C ASP A 138 1.71 -2.73 -8.07
N TRP A 139 1.22 -3.68 -7.26
CA TRP A 139 0.72 -4.96 -7.76
C TRP A 139 -0.45 -4.81 -8.74
N ALA A 140 -1.35 -3.86 -8.47
CA ALA A 140 -2.44 -3.54 -9.39
C ALA A 140 -1.91 -2.94 -10.70
N ALA A 141 -0.95 -2.01 -10.63
CA ALA A 141 -0.35 -1.40 -11.81
C ALA A 141 0.41 -2.41 -12.69
N GLU A 142 1.01 -3.42 -12.06
CA GLU A 142 1.65 -4.55 -12.74
C GLU A 142 0.65 -5.60 -13.27
N GLY A 143 -0.66 -5.45 -13.00
CA GLY A 143 -1.70 -6.39 -13.43
C GLY A 143 -1.73 -7.72 -12.66
N LEU A 144 -1.07 -7.80 -11.50
CA LEU A 144 -1.03 -9.00 -10.67
C LEU A 144 -2.33 -9.20 -9.86
N ILE A 145 -3.03 -8.09 -9.59
CA ILE A 145 -4.34 -8.08 -8.94
C ILE A 145 -5.24 -7.05 -9.64
N PRO A 146 -6.58 -7.19 -9.52
CA PRO A 146 -7.47 -6.09 -9.82
C PRO A 146 -7.15 -4.87 -8.95
N PRO A 147 -7.40 -3.64 -9.44
CA PRO A 147 -7.26 -2.45 -8.60
C PRO A 147 -8.10 -2.58 -7.32
N PRO A 148 -7.51 -2.35 -6.13
CA PRO A 148 -8.22 -2.48 -4.86
C PRO A 148 -9.47 -1.61 -4.84
N THR A 149 -10.57 -2.16 -4.32
CA THR A 149 -11.83 -1.41 -4.19
C THR A 149 -12.26 -1.28 -2.75
N GLU A 150 -11.56 -1.86 -1.79
CA GLU A 150 -11.85 -1.79 -0.37
C GLU A 150 -11.76 -0.35 0.14
N ASP A 151 -12.67 0.04 1.03
CA ASP A 151 -12.74 1.41 1.56
C ASP A 151 -11.40 1.88 2.17
N GLY A 152 -10.71 0.98 2.88
CA GLY A 152 -9.39 1.26 3.43
C GLY A 152 -8.31 1.50 2.36
N ALA A 153 -8.39 0.84 1.21
CA ALA A 153 -7.47 1.08 0.09
C ALA A 153 -7.73 2.46 -0.53
N VAL A 154 -9.00 2.81 -0.73
CA VAL A 154 -9.40 4.12 -1.25
C VAL A 154 -8.88 5.24 -0.33
N LEU A 155 -9.09 5.09 0.98
CA LEU A 155 -8.61 6.06 1.96
C LEU A 155 -7.07 6.12 2.03
N LEU A 156 -6.38 4.97 1.95
CA LEU A 156 -4.92 4.91 1.89
C LEU A 156 -4.40 5.67 0.65
N LEU A 157 -4.97 5.41 -0.52
CA LEU A 157 -4.58 6.05 -1.79
C LEU A 157 -4.60 7.58 -1.67
N ILE A 158 -5.67 8.12 -1.07
CA ILE A 158 -5.85 9.58 -0.99
C ILE A 158 -5.17 10.23 0.20
N THR A 159 -4.64 9.51 1.20
CA THR A 159 -4.13 10.19 2.42
C THR A 159 -2.75 9.76 2.87
N ALA A 160 -2.23 8.65 2.35
CA ALA A 160 -1.16 7.91 3.00
C ALA A 160 -0.07 7.39 2.08
N VAL A 161 -0.25 7.47 0.75
CA VAL A 161 0.76 7.01 -0.19
C VAL A 161 2.06 7.83 -0.01
N PRO A 162 3.21 7.19 0.25
CA PRO A 162 4.48 7.88 0.40
C PRO A 162 4.81 8.74 -0.81
N LYS A 163 5.31 9.95 -0.58
CA LYS A 163 5.65 10.94 -1.62
C LYS A 163 4.47 11.41 -2.48
N ALA A 164 3.22 11.11 -2.10
CA ALA A 164 1.99 11.61 -2.74
C ALA A 164 1.20 12.54 -1.79
N TYR A 165 1.94 13.41 -1.10
CA TYR A 165 1.41 14.17 0.02
C TYR A 165 0.45 15.28 -0.43
N ASP A 166 0.76 15.97 -1.52
CA ASP A 166 -0.10 16.99 -2.13
C ASP A 166 -0.81 16.50 -3.40
N GLY A 167 -1.64 17.34 -4.00
CA GLY A 167 -2.40 17.02 -5.21
C GLY A 167 -1.53 16.77 -6.45
N HIS A 168 -0.45 17.53 -6.64
CA HIS A 168 0.42 17.36 -7.81
C HIS A 168 1.22 16.05 -7.75
N ASP A 169 1.73 15.73 -6.57
CA ASP A 169 2.44 14.49 -6.35
C ASP A 169 1.52 13.27 -6.46
N LEU A 170 0.28 13.38 -5.96
CA LEU A 170 -0.72 12.33 -6.13
C LEU A 170 -1.13 12.14 -7.59
N LEU A 171 -1.30 13.21 -8.37
CA LEU A 171 -1.52 13.10 -9.81
C LEU A 171 -0.37 12.33 -10.48
N ARG A 172 0.88 12.70 -10.21
CA ARG A 172 2.05 12.00 -10.77
C ARG A 172 2.08 10.52 -10.36
N TYR A 173 1.70 10.22 -9.11
CA TYR A 173 1.60 8.86 -8.62
C TYR A 173 0.54 8.04 -9.37
N LEU A 174 -0.64 8.64 -9.61
CA LEU A 174 -1.75 8.05 -10.34
C LEU A 174 -1.46 7.87 -11.84
N GLU A 175 -0.74 8.79 -12.46
CA GLU A 175 -0.31 8.68 -13.86
C GLU A 175 0.64 7.52 -14.10
N ALA A 176 1.51 7.23 -13.13
CA ALA A 176 2.33 6.02 -13.17
C ALA A 176 1.52 4.73 -12.96
N ARG A 177 0.25 4.83 -12.52
CA ARG A 177 -0.63 3.71 -12.15
C ARG A 177 -2.07 3.95 -12.62
N PRO A 178 -2.29 4.11 -13.94
CA PRO A 178 -3.56 4.60 -14.48
C PRO A 178 -4.76 3.70 -14.13
N VAL A 179 -4.53 2.40 -13.90
CA VAL A 179 -5.56 1.45 -13.46
C VAL A 179 -6.25 1.86 -12.14
N LEU A 180 -5.59 2.65 -11.30
CA LEU A 180 -6.14 3.13 -10.04
C LEU A 180 -7.11 4.31 -10.26
N ILE A 181 -6.92 5.10 -11.31
CA ILE A 181 -7.75 6.28 -11.61
C ILE A 181 -9.20 5.85 -11.86
N ASP A 182 -9.39 4.80 -12.67
CA ASP A 182 -10.71 4.41 -13.15
C ASP A 182 -11.43 3.39 -12.29
N VAL A 183 -10.77 2.84 -11.27
CA VAL A 183 -11.37 1.81 -10.41
C VAL A 183 -11.27 2.23 -8.95
N THR A 184 -10.07 2.30 -8.38
CA THR A 184 -9.86 2.59 -6.95
C THR A 184 -10.28 4.02 -6.61
N LEU A 185 -9.78 5.01 -7.35
CA LEU A 185 -10.01 6.42 -7.06
C LEU A 185 -11.46 6.84 -7.34
N ARG A 186 -12.15 6.23 -8.30
CA ARG A 186 -13.58 6.51 -8.56
C ARG A 186 -14.45 6.29 -7.32
N ARG A 187 -14.05 5.37 -6.43
CA ARG A 187 -14.77 5.07 -5.20
C ARG A 187 -14.72 6.20 -4.16
N ILE A 188 -14.00 7.30 -4.36
CA ILE A 188 -13.99 8.43 -3.43
C ILE A 188 -15.39 9.03 -3.17
N PHE A 189 -16.34 8.85 -4.09
CA PHE A 189 -17.74 9.27 -3.93
C PHE A 189 -18.56 8.28 -3.08
N ASP A 190 -18.08 7.04 -2.97
CA ASP A 190 -18.78 5.93 -2.34
C ASP A 190 -18.19 5.52 -0.99
N VAL A 191 -17.07 6.11 -0.60
CA VAL A 191 -16.35 5.81 0.66
C VAL A 191 -16.47 6.99 1.62
N ASP A 192 -17.03 6.73 2.79
CA ASP A 192 -17.13 7.73 3.83
C ASP A 192 -15.78 7.93 4.52
N GLY A 193 -15.48 9.19 4.85
CA GLY A 193 -14.28 9.53 5.60
C GLY A 193 -14.32 9.04 7.05
N ILE A 194 -13.17 8.62 7.58
CA ILE A 194 -12.99 8.30 8.99
C ILE A 194 -12.03 9.29 9.67
N LYS A 195 -11.97 9.26 11.00
CA LYS A 195 -11.06 10.13 11.76
C LYS A 195 -9.60 9.82 11.39
N GLY A 196 -8.95 10.77 10.72
CA GLY A 196 -7.55 10.66 10.32
C GLY A 196 -7.35 10.23 8.87
N ALA A 197 -8.44 9.92 8.15
CA ALA A 197 -8.40 9.64 6.72
C ALA A 197 -9.74 10.04 6.08
N SER A 198 -9.76 11.16 5.38
CA SER A 198 -10.88 11.62 4.55
C SER A 198 -10.40 12.67 3.55
N LEU A 199 -11.12 12.84 2.43
CA LEU A 199 -10.84 13.88 1.43
C LEU A 199 -10.76 15.27 2.07
N ALA A 200 -11.78 15.59 2.87
CA ALA A 200 -11.87 16.87 3.52
C ALA A 200 -10.71 17.10 4.49
N GLN A 201 -10.27 16.10 5.26
CA GLN A 201 -9.12 16.27 6.17
C GLN A 201 -7.80 16.38 5.41
N ARG A 202 -7.62 15.60 4.33
CA ARG A 202 -6.43 15.70 3.46
C ARG A 202 -6.29 17.13 2.93
N ASP A 203 -7.35 17.66 2.32
CA ASP A 203 -7.29 18.96 1.68
C ASP A 203 -7.17 20.12 2.68
N GLN A 204 -7.63 19.92 3.92
CA GLN A 204 -7.44 20.85 5.03
C GLN A 204 -5.96 21.10 5.36
N MET A 205 -5.10 20.11 5.11
CA MET A 205 -3.66 20.19 5.37
C MET A 205 -2.91 20.97 4.28
N TRP A 206 -3.57 21.28 3.17
CA TRP A 206 -2.95 21.92 2.01
C TRP A 206 -3.59 23.25 1.66
N GLN A 207 -2.77 24.15 1.12
CA GLN A 207 -3.23 25.40 0.54
C GLN A 207 -3.98 25.16 -0.78
N PRO A 208 -4.87 26.09 -1.19
CA PRO A 208 -5.48 26.03 -2.52
C PRO A 208 -4.44 25.90 -3.63
N GLY A 209 -4.76 25.15 -4.69
CA GLY A 209 -3.85 24.82 -5.78
C GLY A 209 -2.96 23.61 -5.50
N HIS A 210 -3.25 22.84 -4.45
CA HIS A 210 -2.54 21.59 -4.10
C HIS A 210 -3.50 20.49 -3.61
N ARG A 211 -4.82 20.66 -3.78
CA ARG A 211 -5.84 19.82 -3.14
C ARG A 211 -6.43 18.81 -4.11
N MET A 212 -7.16 17.84 -3.56
CA MET A 212 -7.97 16.92 -4.36
C MET A 212 -9.05 17.65 -5.14
N ASP A 213 -9.75 18.58 -4.48
CA ASP A 213 -10.91 19.27 -5.05
C ASP A 213 -10.59 20.33 -6.09
N ASP A 214 -9.41 20.95 -6.05
CA ASP A 214 -9.02 22.05 -6.94
C ASP A 214 -7.92 21.69 -7.97
N VAL A 215 -7.13 20.65 -7.71
CA VAL A 215 -6.09 20.17 -8.62
C VAL A 215 -6.39 18.79 -9.15
N VAL A 216 -6.46 17.77 -8.29
CA VAL A 216 -6.47 16.37 -8.75
C VAL A 216 -7.69 16.08 -9.61
N ILE A 217 -8.90 16.28 -9.08
CA ILE A 217 -10.13 15.94 -9.79
C ILE A 217 -10.33 16.80 -11.05
N PRO A 218 -10.17 18.14 -11.00
CA PRO A 218 -10.20 18.97 -12.21
C PRO A 218 -9.22 18.52 -13.28
N GLU A 219 -8.03 18.09 -12.90
CA GLU A 219 -7.01 17.65 -13.87
C GLU A 219 -7.31 16.28 -14.46
N LEU A 220 -7.88 15.35 -13.69
CA LEU A 220 -8.38 14.09 -14.22
C LEU A 220 -9.47 14.31 -15.28
N ILE A 221 -10.31 15.35 -15.11
CA ILE A 221 -11.28 15.75 -16.12
C ILE A 221 -10.58 16.33 -17.37
N ARG A 222 -9.67 17.30 -17.19
CA ARG A 222 -8.96 17.93 -18.32
C ARG A 222 -8.15 16.95 -19.15
N ARG A 223 -7.59 15.92 -18.52
CA ARG A 223 -6.84 14.84 -19.17
C ARG A 223 -7.73 13.76 -19.78
N GLY A 224 -9.05 13.86 -19.64
CA GLY A 224 -10.00 12.92 -20.22
C GLY A 224 -10.09 11.57 -19.52
N HIS A 225 -9.54 11.44 -18.32
CA HIS A 225 -9.72 10.23 -17.51
C HIS A 225 -11.16 10.13 -17.01
N TRP A 226 -11.70 11.25 -16.52
CA TRP A 226 -13.07 11.34 -16.02
C TRP A 226 -13.86 12.39 -16.79
N THR A 227 -15.18 12.24 -16.85
CA THR A 227 -16.06 13.28 -17.40
C THR A 227 -16.60 14.16 -16.28
N VAL A 228 -17.07 15.36 -16.64
CA VAL A 228 -17.74 16.26 -15.71
C VAL A 228 -19.00 15.60 -15.16
N GLU A 229 -19.78 14.94 -16.02
CA GLU A 229 -21.02 14.25 -15.66
C GLU A 229 -20.77 13.15 -14.63
N PHE A 230 -19.70 12.35 -14.82
CA PHE A 230 -19.33 11.30 -13.86
C PHE A 230 -19.07 11.87 -12.47
N VAL A 231 -18.34 13.00 -12.39
CA VAL A 231 -18.00 13.65 -11.13
C VAL A 231 -19.23 14.27 -10.48
N GLU A 232 -20.09 14.94 -11.24
CA GLU A 232 -21.33 15.52 -10.72
C GLU A 232 -22.30 14.44 -10.21
N ASP A 233 -22.47 13.34 -10.94
CA ASP A 233 -23.25 12.20 -10.50
C ASP A 233 -22.66 11.60 -9.21
N GLY A 234 -21.33 11.52 -9.12
CA GLY A 234 -20.62 11.09 -7.92
C GLY A 234 -20.91 11.99 -6.71
N ILE A 235 -20.82 13.31 -6.89
CA ILE A 235 -21.15 14.31 -5.88
C ILE A 235 -22.60 14.15 -5.42
N ALA A 236 -23.54 14.06 -6.37
CA ALA A 236 -24.96 13.92 -6.06
C ALA A 236 -25.25 12.65 -5.24
N ARG A 237 -24.66 11.50 -5.63
CA ARG A 237 -24.77 10.24 -4.86
C ARG A 237 -24.19 10.36 -3.46
N ALA A 238 -22.99 10.96 -3.33
CA ALA A 238 -22.34 11.15 -2.05
C ALA A 238 -23.19 12.01 -1.10
N LEU A 239 -23.73 13.12 -1.60
CA LEU A 239 -24.60 14.02 -0.83
C LEU A 239 -25.92 13.36 -0.44
N ALA A 240 -26.53 12.57 -1.34
CA ALA A 240 -27.79 11.87 -1.08
C ALA A 240 -27.67 10.78 0.00
N ARG A 241 -26.50 10.13 0.15
CA ARG A 241 -26.23 9.13 1.20
C ARG A 241 -26.20 9.73 2.61
N GLY A 242 -26.01 11.04 2.72
CA GLY A 242 -25.82 11.74 3.99
C GLY A 242 -24.36 11.67 4.43
N GLN A 243 -23.71 12.82 4.52
CA GLN A 243 -22.30 12.93 4.88
C GLN A 243 -22.13 13.69 6.18
N THR A 244 -20.94 13.57 6.79
CA THR A 244 -20.57 14.51 7.86
C THR A 244 -20.60 15.95 7.31
N PRO A 245 -20.97 16.96 8.11
CA PRO A 245 -21.04 18.34 7.62
C PRO A 245 -19.73 18.85 7.01
N TYR A 246 -18.61 18.28 7.45
CA TYR A 246 -17.29 18.63 6.94
C TYR A 246 -17.04 18.10 5.53
N LEU A 247 -17.38 16.82 5.29
CA LEU A 247 -17.25 16.21 3.98
C LEU A 247 -18.32 16.71 3.00
N GLU A 248 -19.52 17.05 3.49
CA GLU A 248 -20.55 17.71 2.69
C GLU A 248 -20.06 19.05 2.11
N ARG A 249 -19.42 19.89 2.94
CA ARG A 249 -18.84 21.16 2.49
C ARG A 249 -17.77 20.94 1.42
N TRP A 250 -16.95 19.91 1.59
CA TRP A 250 -15.92 19.55 0.62
C TRP A 250 -16.54 19.17 -0.73
N PHE A 251 -17.56 18.30 -0.76
CA PHE A 251 -18.25 17.92 -2.00
C PHE A 251 -18.95 19.12 -2.69
N ARG A 252 -19.53 20.03 -1.92
CA ARG A 252 -20.09 21.28 -2.46
C ARG A 252 -18.99 22.18 -3.06
N GLY A 253 -17.82 22.25 -2.42
CA GLY A 253 -16.65 22.95 -2.96
C GLY A 253 -16.16 22.34 -4.28
N LEU A 254 -16.05 21.01 -4.32
CA LEU A 254 -15.72 20.29 -5.55
C LEU A 254 -16.70 20.60 -6.69
N ALA A 255 -18.01 20.64 -6.41
CA ALA A 255 -19.02 20.98 -7.42
C ALA A 255 -18.78 22.37 -8.04
N VAL A 256 -18.38 23.35 -7.22
CA VAL A 256 -18.03 24.71 -7.69
C VAL A 256 -16.78 24.68 -8.58
N ASN A 257 -15.77 23.88 -8.24
CA ASN A 257 -14.54 23.77 -9.02
C ASN A 257 -14.72 23.04 -10.36
N VAL A 258 -15.68 22.10 -10.42
CA VAL A 258 -15.93 21.27 -11.60
C VAL A 258 -16.89 21.95 -12.60
N ALA A 259 -17.86 22.74 -12.13
CA ALA A 259 -18.86 23.37 -13.00
C ALA A 259 -18.28 24.15 -14.20
N PRO A 260 -17.19 24.95 -14.07
CA PRO A 260 -16.60 25.67 -15.21
C PRO A 260 -15.94 24.79 -16.27
N LEU A 261 -15.71 23.50 -15.97
CA LEU A 261 -15.07 22.57 -16.90
C LEU A 261 -16.06 22.00 -17.92
N ARG A 262 -17.37 22.05 -17.62
CA ARG A 262 -18.44 21.61 -18.55
C ARG A 262 -18.36 22.35 -19.88
N ASP A 263 -18.18 23.67 -19.82
CA ASP A 263 -18.21 24.54 -21.00
C ASP A 263 -16.93 24.43 -21.86
N ARG A 264 -15.87 23.83 -21.32
CA ARG A 264 -14.58 23.63 -22.01
C ARG A 264 -14.42 22.23 -22.62
N ALA A 265 -15.30 21.29 -22.28
CA ALA A 265 -15.27 19.92 -22.76
C ALA A 265 -16.08 19.70 -24.06
N ALA A 266 -16.85 20.70 -24.51
CA ALA A 266 -17.51 20.65 -25.82
C ALA A 266 -16.47 20.81 -26.94
N PRO A 267 -16.38 19.90 -27.92
CA PRO A 267 -15.57 20.14 -29.10
C PRO A 267 -16.09 21.40 -29.82
N PRO A 268 -15.23 22.19 -30.49
CA PRO A 268 -15.72 23.25 -31.36
C PRO A 268 -16.69 22.63 -32.36
N GLY A 269 -17.95 23.10 -32.34
CA GLY A 269 -18.98 22.66 -33.27
C GLY A 269 -18.56 22.93 -34.72
N PRO A 270 -19.13 22.16 -35.69
CA PRO A 270 -18.74 22.20 -37.10
C PRO A 270 -18.88 23.58 -37.74
#